data_AF-A0AAV2DCS1-F1
#
_entry.id   AF-A0AAV2DCS1-F1
#
_cell.length_a   1.000
_cell.length_b   1.000
_cell.length_c   1.000
_cell.angle_alpha   90.00
_cell.angle_beta   90.00
_cell.angle_gamma   90.00
#
_symmetry.space_group_name_H-M   'P 1'
#
loop_
_entity.id
_entity.type
_entity.pdbx_description
1 polymer ?
#
loop_
_entity_poly.entity_id
_entity_poly.type
_entity_poly.pdbx_seq_one_letter_code
_entity_poly.pdbx_strand_id
1 'polypeptide(L)' 'MPTVAVIQGHAAAAGFTLALSHDYVFVRSDRGVLYMSEVDLGLPFPDYFSVLFRAKFGSVAARKLIPYTKEPINPVD' A
#
# COMPACT_ATOMS: atom_id res chain seq x y z
N MET A 1 17.61 -7.22 -10.75
CA MET A 1 17.46 -8.21 -9.65
C MET A 1 16.09 -7.96 -9.03
N PRO A 2 15.16 -8.94 -8.99
CA PRO A 2 13.82 -8.75 -8.42
C PRO A 2 13.85 -8.68 -6.89
N THR A 3 12.86 -8.00 -6.31
CA THR A 3 12.74 -7.72 -4.87
C THR A 3 11.36 -8.08 -4.32
N VAL A 4 11.30 -8.53 -3.07
CA VAL A 4 10.07 -9.00 -2.42
C VAL A 4 9.90 -8.35 -1.05
N ALA A 5 8.72 -7.76 -0.80
CA ALA A 5 8.30 -7.29 0.52
C ALA A 5 7.38 -8.32 1.19
N VAL A 6 7.71 -8.72 2.42
CA VAL A 6 6.89 -9.63 3.23
C VAL A 6 6.45 -8.92 4.51
N ILE A 7 5.15 -8.73 4.66
CA ILE A 7 4.56 -7.95 5.74
C ILE A 7 3.88 -8.88 6.74
N GLN A 8 4.53 -9.05 7.89
CA GLN A 8 4.06 -9.93 8.97
C GLN A 8 3.09 -9.25 9.94
N GLY A 9 2.95 -7.93 9.85
CA GLY A 9 2.17 -7.10 10.75
C GLY A 9 1.74 -5.79 10.08
N HIS A 10 1.99 -4.65 10.72
CA HIS A 10 1.54 -3.36 10.23
C HIS A 10 2.60 -2.68 9.38
N ALA A 11 2.23 -2.25 8.18
CA ALA A 11 3.02 -1.38 7.32
C ALA A 11 2.21 -0.10 7.04
N ALA A 12 2.57 0.97 7.74
CA ALA A 12 1.88 2.26 7.74
C ALA A 12 2.67 3.33 6.97
N ALA A 13 1.98 4.25 6.30
CA ALA A 13 2.56 5.46 5.69
C ALA A 13 3.82 5.19 4.83
N ALA A 14 5.02 5.52 5.34
CA ALA A 14 6.28 5.23 4.68
C ALA A 14 6.54 3.73 4.50
N GLY A 15 6.12 2.88 5.46
CA GLY A 15 6.20 1.42 5.36
C GLY A 15 5.29 0.85 4.29
N PHE A 16 4.09 1.43 4.12
CA PHE A 16 3.19 1.10 3.01
C PHE A 16 3.85 1.42 1.67
N THR A 17 4.42 2.61 1.55
CA THR A 17 5.12 3.08 0.35
C THR A 17 6.36 2.23 0.04
N LEU A 18 7.15 1.90 1.05
CA LEU A 18 8.34 1.06 0.91
C LEU A 18 7.97 -0.35 0.43
N ALA A 19 6.89 -0.93 0.96
CA ALA A 19 6.39 -2.21 0.48
C ALA A 19 6.03 -2.12 -1.00
N LEU A 20 5.31 -1.08 -1.43
CA LEU A 20 4.97 -0.87 -2.84
C LEU A 20 6.17 -0.68 -3.76
N SER A 21 7.31 -0.21 -3.25
CA SER A 21 8.54 -0.07 -4.06
C SER A 21 9.11 -1.41 -4.53
N HIS A 22 8.75 -2.53 -3.88
CA HIS A 22 9.18 -3.87 -4.29
C HIS A 22 8.41 -4.37 -5.52
N ASP A 23 8.91 -5.42 -6.16
CA ASP A 23 8.26 -6.04 -7.32
C ASP A 23 7.09 -6.93 -6.89
N TYR A 24 7.23 -7.59 -5.75
CA TYR A 24 6.20 -8.45 -5.14
C TYR A 24 5.93 -8.05 -3.70
N VAL A 25 4.66 -8.04 -3.30
CA VAL A 25 4.23 -7.72 -1.94
C VAL A 25 3.35 -8.85 -1.41
N PHE A 26 3.76 -9.45 -0.30
CA PHE A 26 2.99 -10.47 0.40
C PHE A 26 2.61 -9.95 1.78
N VAL A 27 1.31 -9.98 2.09
CA VAL A 27 0.76 -9.56 3.37
C VAL A 27 0.25 -10.80 4.08
N ARG A 28 0.62 -10.94 5.36
CA ARG A 28 0.14 -12.06 6.17
C ARG A 28 -1.38 -11.96 6.33
N SER A 29 -2.12 -13.04 6.07
CA SER A 29 -3.59 -13.01 6.06
C SER A 29 -4.21 -12.78 7.45
N ASP A 30 -3.60 -13.27 8.53
CA ASP A 30 -4.19 -13.21 9.87
C ASP A 30 -3.97 -11.87 10.60
N ARG A 31 -2.87 -11.16 10.30
CA ARG A 31 -2.50 -9.89 11.00
C ARG A 31 -1.75 -8.88 10.14
N GLY A 32 -1.56 -9.15 8.87
CA GLY A 32 -0.89 -8.23 7.97
C GLY A 32 -1.83 -7.09 7.58
N VAL A 33 -1.40 -5.85 7.80
CA VAL A 33 -2.20 -4.66 7.52
C VAL A 33 -1.34 -3.65 6.79
N LEU A 34 -1.82 -3.23 5.62
CA LEU A 34 -1.29 -2.13 4.84
C LEU A 34 -2.25 -0.96 4.96
N TYR A 35 -1.79 0.17 5.50
CA TYR A 35 -2.67 1.34 5.67
C TYR A 35 -1.91 2.65 5.57
N MET A 36 -2.64 3.74 5.33
CA MET A 36 -2.08 5.08 5.26
C MET A 36 -3.02 6.04 5.98
N SER A 37 -2.70 6.37 7.23
CA SER A 37 -3.53 7.22 8.10
C SER A 37 -3.80 8.60 7.52
N GLU A 38 -2.86 9.12 6.73
CA GLU A 38 -2.99 10.41 6.07
C GLU A 38 -4.19 10.45 5.11
N VAL A 39 -4.58 9.30 4.54
CA VAL A 39 -5.78 9.24 3.69
C VAL A 39 -7.04 9.28 4.52
N ASP A 40 -7.09 8.47 5.59
CA ASP A 40 -8.21 8.44 6.54
C ASP A 40 -8.46 9.83 7.16
N LEU A 41 -7.39 10.59 7.41
CA LEU A 41 -7.43 11.93 7.99
C LEU A 41 -7.56 13.06 6.95
N GLY A 42 -7.53 12.75 5.65
CA GLY A 42 -7.58 13.74 4.58
C GLY A 42 -6.37 14.69 4.54
N LEU A 43 -5.22 14.25 5.05
CA LEU A 43 -4.00 15.03 5.07
C LEU A 43 -3.34 15.04 3.68
N PRO A 44 -2.70 16.16 3.29
CA PRO A 44 -1.99 16.23 2.03
C PRO A 44 -0.77 15.30 2.02
N PHE A 45 -0.57 14.59 0.91
CA PHE A 45 0.62 13.78 0.67
C PHE A 45 1.73 14.62 0.06
N PRO A 46 2.99 14.37 0.43
CA PRO A 46 4.12 14.77 -0.39
C PRO A 46 4.00 14.25 -1.83
N ASP A 47 4.41 15.07 -2.80
CA ASP A 47 4.26 14.78 -4.23
C ASP A 47 4.87 13.44 -4.66
N TYR A 48 5.97 13.03 -4.02
CA TYR A 48 6.65 11.77 -4.34
C TYR A 48 5.78 10.52 -4.09
N PHE A 49 4.89 10.54 -3.10
CA PHE A 49 3.94 9.44 -2.89
C PHE A 49 2.93 9.37 -4.04
N SER A 50 2.44 10.52 -4.51
CA SER A 50 1.48 10.58 -5.61
C SER A 50 2.06 9.99 -6.92
N VAL A 51 3.35 10.23 -7.18
CA VAL A 51 4.07 9.68 -8.33
C VAL A 51 4.20 8.17 -8.20
N LEU A 52 4.59 7.66 -7.02
CA LEU A 52 4.71 6.23 -6.79
C LEU A 52 3.37 5.51 -6.96
N PHE A 53 2.28 6.04 -6.39
CA PHE A 53 0.96 5.42 -6.53
C PHE A 53 0.46 5.43 -7.97
N ARG A 54 0.77 6.48 -8.74
CA ARG A 54 0.48 6.52 -10.18
C ARG A 54 1.25 5.45 -10.95
N ALA A 55 2.51 5.22 -10.59
CA ALA A 55 3.36 4.24 -11.25
C ALA A 55 2.97 2.80 -10.91
N LYS A 56 2.60 2.52 -9.65
CA LYS A 56 2.28 1.17 -9.17
C LYS A 56 0.82 0.77 -9.44
N PHE A 57 -0.11 1.73 -9.49
CA PHE A 57 -1.52 1.45 -9.72
C PHE A 57 -1.97 2.01 -11.06
N GLY A 58 -2.28 1.13 -12.00
CA GLY A 58 -2.66 1.48 -13.38
C GLY A 58 -4.02 2.20 -13.50
N SER A 59 -4.97 1.94 -12.59
CA SER A 59 -6.30 2.55 -12.62
C SER A 59 -6.50 3.58 -11.50
N VAL A 60 -7.25 4.65 -11.80
CA VAL A 60 -7.65 5.66 -10.80
C VAL A 60 -8.51 5.02 -9.70
N ALA A 61 -9.29 3.99 -10.03
CA ALA A 61 -10.07 3.22 -9.08
C ALA A 61 -9.18 2.48 -8.07
N ALA A 62 -8.12 1.80 -8.52
CA ALA A 62 -7.16 1.14 -7.62
C ALA A 62 -6.46 2.14 -6.69
N ARG A 63 -6.14 3.35 -7.18
CA ARG A 63 -5.56 4.43 -6.35
C ARG A 63 -6.52 4.94 -5.27
N LYS A 64 -7.83 4.90 -5.54
CA LYS A 64 -8.87 5.31 -4.58
C LYS A 64 -9.26 4.18 -3.64
N LEU A 65 -9.14 2.92 -4.03
CA LEU A 65 -9.61 1.78 -3.23
C LEU A 65 -8.62 1.39 -2.13
N ILE A 66 -7.33 1.35 -2.46
CA ILE A 66 -6.27 0.86 -1.57
C ILE A 66 -6.08 1.70 -0.30
N PRO A 67 -6.20 3.04 -0.30
CA PRO A 67 -6.04 3.77 0.93
C PRO A 67 -7.21 3.63 1.92
N TYR A 68 -8.32 2.98 1.52
CA TYR A 68 -9.49 2.77 2.37
C TYR A 68 -9.59 1.34 2.94
N THR A 69 -8.70 0.42 2.57
CA THR A 69 -8.78 -0.95 3.07
C THR A 69 -8.03 -1.07 4.40
N LYS A 70 -8.77 -0.97 5.51
CA LYS A 70 -8.29 -1.46 6.83
C LYS A 70 -8.31 -2.99 6.91
N GLU A 71 -8.91 -3.64 5.92
CA GLU A 71 -8.96 -5.09 5.79
C GLU A 71 -7.71 -5.61 5.06
N PRO A 72 -7.22 -6.80 5.43
CA PRO A 72 -6.06 -7.40 4.79
C PRO A 72 -6.32 -7.54 3.29
N ILE A 73 -5.43 -6.97 2.47
CA ILE A 73 -5.44 -7.13 1.03
C ILE A 73 -5.16 -8.61 0.75
N ASN A 74 -6.23 -9.36 0.47
CA ASN A 74 -6.15 -10.77 0.13
C ASN A 74 -5.69 -10.86 -1.33
N PRO A 75 -4.62 -11.61 -1.66
CA PRO A 75 -4.08 -11.63 -3.02
C PRO A 75 -4.95 -12.38 -4.06
N VAL A 76 -6.27 -12.50 -3.85
CA VAL A 76 -7.18 -13.34 -4.65
C VAL A 76 -8.46 -12.62 -5.12
N ASP A 77 -8.59 -11.30 -4.93
CA ASP A 77 -9.70 -10.50 -5.50
C ASP A 77 -9.21 -9.42 -6.46
#